data_AF-F8IL83-F1
#
_entry.id   AF-F8IL83-F1
#
_cell.length_a   1.000
_cell.length_b   1.000
_cell.length_c   1.000
_cell.angle_alpha   90.00
_cell.angle_beta   90.00
_cell.angle_gamma   90.00
#
_symmetry.space_group_name_H-M   'P 1'
#
loop_
_entity.id
_entity.type
_entity.pdbx_description
1 polymer ?
#
loop_
_entity_poly.entity_id
_entity_poly.type
_entity_poly.pdbx_seq_one_letter_code
_entity_poly.pdbx_strand_id
1 'polypeptide(L)'
;MTMRLQPIVRIPQRTCVGHELLIAHPRDTLNLVAQAGLLGELDRYIVHTARKLAQERQDYVFVNVTSELLNARSLPFDHRDSLRGLVLEITERGRLDVEAAAAYLEPFRKRGLEVALDDLGTGYNGFSRWSVLRPEWIKATWSEELLDFFPMLIAMARRLGARFIVERVEMPEQESWLVELGVEYGQGFLYGRPIPLGAVS
;
A
#
# COMPACT_ATOMS: atom_id res chain seq x y z
N MET A 1 20.49 2.84 -3.95
CA MET A 1 19.13 2.38 -3.57
C MET A 1 18.83 1.11 -4.35
N THR A 2 18.12 0.15 -3.79
CA THR A 2 17.66 -1.04 -4.51
C THR A 2 16.16 -1.24 -4.28
N MET A 3 15.46 -1.77 -5.27
CA MET A 3 14.05 -2.12 -5.16
C MET A 3 13.90 -3.55 -4.65
N ARG A 4 12.93 -3.76 -3.76
CA ARG A 4 12.62 -5.05 -3.17
C ARG A 4 11.12 -5.32 -3.26
N LEU A 5 10.76 -6.59 -3.30
CA LEU A 5 9.37 -7.05 -3.24
C LEU A 5 9.16 -7.81 -1.94
N GLN A 6 8.09 -7.48 -1.22
CA GLN A 6 7.64 -8.24 -0.06
C GLN A 6 6.27 -8.86 -0.33
N PRO A 7 6.05 -10.16 -0.06
CA PRO A 7 4.79 -10.80 -0.38
C PRO A 7 3.67 -10.35 0.56
N ILE A 8 2.49 -10.16 -0.03
CA ILE A 8 1.19 -10.06 0.64
C ILE A 8 0.46 -11.37 0.36
N VAL A 9 -0.06 -12.00 1.41
CA VAL A 9 -0.69 -13.33 1.31
C VAL A 9 -2.13 -13.29 1.78
N ARG A 10 -2.96 -14.16 1.19
CA ARG A 10 -4.26 -14.54 1.74
C ARG A 10 -4.06 -15.60 2.82
N ILE A 11 -4.64 -15.37 3.98
CA ILE A 11 -4.61 -16.28 5.14
C ILE A 11 -5.96 -17.01 5.29
N PRO A 12 -5.98 -18.26 5.80
CA PRO A 12 -4.85 -19.05 6.31
C PRO A 12 -4.08 -19.84 5.25
N GLN A 13 -4.51 -19.85 3.98
CA GLN A 13 -3.89 -20.71 2.94
C GLN A 13 -2.46 -20.29 2.58
N ARG A 14 -2.00 -19.13 3.07
CA ARG A 14 -0.69 -18.50 2.77
C ARG A 14 -0.42 -18.43 1.27
N THR A 15 -1.47 -18.14 0.51
CA THR A 15 -1.37 -17.98 -0.95
C THR A 15 -0.97 -16.55 -1.25
N CYS A 16 0.14 -16.36 -1.98
CA CYS A 16 0.56 -15.02 -2.38
C CYS A 16 -0.46 -14.41 -3.35
N VAL A 17 -0.93 -13.21 -3.03
CA VAL A 17 -1.90 -12.45 -3.84
C VAL A 17 -1.29 -11.19 -4.44
N GLY A 18 -0.10 -10.81 -4.00
CA GLY A 18 0.61 -9.64 -4.50
C GLY A 18 1.89 -9.39 -3.74
N HIS A 19 2.56 -8.32 -4.12
CA HIS A 19 3.81 -7.87 -3.53
C HIS A 19 3.81 -6.36 -3.34
N GLU A 20 4.39 -5.90 -2.24
CA GLU A 20 4.72 -4.49 -2.05
C GLU A 20 6.11 -4.18 -2.61
N LEU A 21 6.20 -3.17 -3.47
CA LEU A 21 7.44 -2.62 -3.99
C LEU A 21 8.03 -1.60 -3.00
N LEU A 22 9.15 -1.98 -2.40
CA LEU A 22 9.85 -1.23 -1.37
C LEU A 22 11.19 -0.70 -1.90
N ILE A 23 11.57 0.51 -1.49
CA ILE A 23 12.96 0.98 -1.64
C ILE A 23 13.76 0.59 -0.40
N ALA A 24 14.82 -0.18 -0.63
CA ALA A 24 15.92 -0.31 0.32
C ALA A 24 17.00 0.75 0.04
N HIS A 25 17.29 1.55 1.05
CA HIS A 25 18.32 2.58 1.00
C HIS A 25 19.10 2.63 2.32
N PRO A 26 20.39 3.03 2.29
CA PRO A 26 21.10 3.38 3.52
C PRO A 26 20.36 4.47 4.30
N ARG A 27 20.57 4.55 5.63
CA ARG A 27 20.01 5.65 6.44
C ARG A 27 20.35 7.01 5.82
N ASP A 28 19.46 7.97 5.99
CA ASP A 28 19.56 9.36 5.49
C ASP A 28 19.51 9.56 3.96
N THR A 29 19.50 8.50 3.15
CA THR A 29 19.46 8.66 1.69
C THR A 29 18.21 9.43 1.21
N LEU A 30 17.03 9.17 1.78
CA LEU A 30 15.81 9.92 1.43
C LEU A 30 15.90 11.40 1.83
N ASN A 31 16.55 11.71 2.96
CA ASN A 31 16.78 13.09 3.38
C ASN A 31 17.69 13.83 2.39
N LEU A 32 18.74 13.17 1.89
CA LEU A 32 19.63 13.75 0.88
C LEU A 32 18.90 13.97 -0.46
N VAL A 33 18.08 13.01 -0.89
CA VAL A 33 17.23 13.16 -2.08
C VAL A 33 16.23 14.31 -1.91
N ALA A 34 15.68 14.50 -0.70
CA ALA A 34 14.82 15.62 -0.35
C ALA A 34 15.54 16.95 -0.47
N GLN A 35 16.73 17.07 0.12
CA GLN A 35 17.56 18.27 0.07
C GLN A 35 17.99 18.62 -1.35
N ALA A 36 18.16 17.62 -2.21
CA ALA A 36 18.46 17.81 -3.63
C ALA A 36 17.22 18.19 -4.47
N GLY A 37 16.00 18.19 -3.90
CA GLY A 37 14.76 18.45 -4.63
C GLY A 37 14.33 17.31 -5.56
N LEU A 38 14.90 16.11 -5.39
CA LEU A 38 14.72 14.98 -6.31
C LEU A 38 13.67 13.96 -5.83
N LEU A 39 13.01 14.19 -4.69
CA LEU A 39 12.02 13.26 -4.14
C LEU A 39 10.87 13.00 -5.12
N GLY A 40 10.35 14.04 -5.76
CA GLY A 40 9.25 13.89 -6.73
C GLY A 40 9.67 13.11 -7.98
N GLU A 41 10.94 13.20 -8.40
CA GLU A 41 11.44 12.40 -9.52
C GLU A 41 11.60 10.94 -9.14
N LEU A 42 12.13 10.69 -7.93
CA LEU A 42 12.25 9.35 -7.39
C LEU A 42 10.87 8.69 -7.25
N ASP A 43 9.88 9.40 -6.68
CA ASP A 43 8.53 8.88 -6.50
C ASP A 43 7.88 8.51 -7.85
N ARG A 44 7.96 9.40 -8.84
CA ARG A 44 7.51 9.10 -10.23
C ARG A 44 8.21 7.86 -10.80
N TYR A 45 9.52 7.74 -10.60
CA TYR A 45 10.26 6.58 -11.11
C TYR A 45 9.80 5.26 -10.47
N ILE A 46 9.55 5.24 -9.16
CA ILE A 46 9.06 4.05 -8.45
C ILE A 46 7.66 3.69 -8.94
N VAL A 47 6.73 4.64 -8.98
CA VAL A 47 5.35 4.42 -9.41
C VAL A 47 5.29 3.92 -10.86
N HIS A 48 6.10 4.48 -11.75
CA HIS A 48 6.24 3.99 -13.12
C HIS A 48 6.75 2.55 -13.18
N THR A 49 7.74 2.22 -12.35
CA THR A 49 8.31 0.88 -12.25
C THR A 49 7.29 -0.12 -11.73
N ALA A 50 6.56 0.22 -10.66
CA ALA A 50 5.47 -0.59 -10.11
C ALA A 50 4.39 -0.87 -11.15
N ARG A 51 4.00 0.14 -11.94
CA ARG A 51 3.06 -0.03 -13.06
C ARG A 51 3.58 -1.01 -14.09
N LYS A 52 4.89 -1.00 -14.40
CA LYS A 52 5.47 -2.01 -15.32
C LYS A 52 5.35 -3.42 -14.76
N LEU A 53 5.75 -3.59 -13.51
CA LEU A 53 5.67 -4.87 -12.82
C LEU A 53 4.22 -5.38 -12.77
N ALA A 54 3.25 -4.52 -12.49
CA ALA A 54 1.84 -4.91 -12.46
C ALA A 54 1.31 -5.43 -13.80
N GLN A 55 1.89 -5.00 -14.93
CA GLN A 55 1.49 -5.50 -16.26
C GLN A 55 2.18 -6.82 -16.66
N GLU A 56 3.35 -7.09 -16.07
CA GLU A 56 4.11 -8.31 -16.33
C GLU A 56 3.70 -9.46 -15.41
N ARG A 57 2.96 -9.13 -14.34
CA ARG A 57 2.54 -10.08 -13.29
C ARG A 57 1.04 -10.33 -13.33
N GLN A 58 0.63 -11.45 -12.75
CA GLN A 58 -0.78 -11.82 -12.58
C GLN A 58 -1.32 -11.51 -11.16
N ASP A 59 -0.43 -11.09 -10.25
CA ASP A 59 -0.74 -10.71 -8.88
C ASP A 59 -0.73 -9.18 -8.71
N TYR A 60 -1.09 -8.69 -7.53
CA TYR A 60 -1.07 -7.27 -7.23
C TYR A 60 0.36 -6.75 -6.99
N VAL A 61 0.64 -5.53 -7.43
CA VAL A 61 1.82 -4.76 -7.06
C VAL A 61 1.37 -3.53 -6.30
N PHE A 62 1.71 -3.49 -5.01
CA PHE A 62 1.48 -2.35 -4.15
C PHE A 62 2.69 -1.43 -4.18
N VAL A 63 2.45 -0.12 -4.17
CA VAL A 63 3.53 0.87 -4.18
C VAL A 63 3.13 2.10 -3.40
N ASN A 64 4.01 2.56 -2.52
CA ASN A 64 3.85 3.81 -1.80
C ASN A 64 3.83 5.01 -2.77
N VAL A 65 2.90 5.93 -2.55
CA VAL A 65 2.83 7.21 -3.27
C VAL A 65 2.76 8.38 -2.28
N THR A 66 3.53 9.43 -2.56
CA THR A 66 3.57 10.62 -1.69
C THR A 66 2.38 11.55 -1.90
N SER A 67 2.02 12.29 -0.85
CA SER A 67 1.00 13.33 -0.95
C SER A 67 1.40 14.43 -1.93
N GLU A 68 2.70 14.73 -2.03
CA GLU A 68 3.28 15.70 -2.95
C GLU A 68 3.00 15.34 -4.41
N LEU A 69 3.19 14.06 -4.80
CA LEU A 69 2.95 13.61 -6.16
C LEU A 69 1.47 13.69 -6.54
N LEU A 70 0.59 13.31 -5.60
CA LEU A 70 -0.86 13.38 -5.80
C LEU A 70 -1.35 14.83 -5.90
N ASN A 71 -0.88 15.71 -5.01
CA ASN A 71 -1.22 17.14 -5.03
C ASN A 71 -0.73 17.83 -6.31
N ALA A 72 0.46 17.46 -6.79
CA ALA A 72 1.02 17.94 -8.05
C ALA A 72 0.34 17.35 -9.30
N ARG A 73 -0.56 16.38 -9.13
CA ARG A 73 -1.28 15.70 -10.22
C ARG A 73 -0.35 15.14 -11.29
N SER A 74 0.76 14.54 -10.86
CA SER A 74 1.88 14.17 -11.73
C SER A 74 2.17 12.67 -11.76
N LEU A 75 1.14 11.83 -11.56
CA LEU A 75 1.27 10.38 -11.75
C LEU A 75 1.77 10.08 -13.17
N PRO A 76 2.79 9.21 -13.32
CA PRO A 76 3.51 9.00 -14.57
C PRO A 76 2.81 7.99 -15.50
N PHE A 77 1.49 8.09 -15.66
CA PHE A 77 0.70 7.15 -16.45
C PHE A 77 0.25 7.75 -17.78
N ASP A 78 0.54 7.08 -18.89
CA ASP A 78 0.00 7.43 -20.19
C ASP A 78 -1.49 7.05 -20.24
N HIS A 79 -2.29 7.74 -21.07
CA HIS A 79 -3.73 7.46 -21.22
C HIS A 79 -4.06 6.02 -21.65
N ARG A 80 -3.13 5.34 -22.32
CA ARG A 80 -3.26 3.97 -22.83
C ARG A 80 -2.87 2.89 -21.82
N ASP A 81 -2.22 3.25 -20.71
CA ASP A 81 -1.73 2.24 -19.79
C ASP A 81 -2.90 1.53 -19.10
N SER A 82 -2.88 0.20 -19.12
CA SER A 82 -3.65 -0.59 -18.16
C SER A 82 -3.03 -0.41 -16.77
N LEU A 83 -3.89 -0.23 -15.76
CA LEU A 83 -3.49 -0.06 -14.37
C LEU A 83 -3.98 -1.22 -13.49
N ARG A 84 -4.53 -2.26 -14.12
CA ARG A 84 -4.94 -3.49 -13.42
C ARG A 84 -3.74 -4.11 -12.71
N GLY A 85 -3.98 -4.59 -11.49
CA GLY A 85 -2.96 -5.16 -10.63
C GLY A 85 -2.10 -4.12 -9.90
N LEU A 86 -2.19 -2.83 -10.23
CA LEU A 86 -1.45 -1.78 -9.51
C LEU A 86 -2.30 -1.22 -8.36
N VAL A 87 -1.71 -1.19 -7.17
CA VAL A 87 -2.31 -0.57 -5.97
C VAL A 87 -1.42 0.57 -5.49
N LEU A 88 -1.95 1.79 -5.43
CA LEU A 88 -1.24 2.91 -4.82
C LEU A 88 -1.52 2.96 -3.32
N GLU A 89 -0.48 2.89 -2.50
CA GLU A 89 -0.56 3.04 -1.06
C GLU A 89 -0.36 4.51 -0.70
N ILE A 90 -1.46 5.13 -0.25
CA ILE A 90 -1.44 6.52 0.21
C ILE A 90 -1.21 6.49 1.71
N THR A 91 -0.04 6.94 2.12
CA THR A 91 0.29 7.06 3.55
C THR A 91 -0.50 8.19 4.20
N GLU A 92 -0.72 8.11 5.52
CA GLU A 92 -1.34 9.22 6.25
C GLU A 92 -0.43 10.46 6.36
N ARG A 93 0.87 10.31 6.04
CA ARG A 93 1.89 11.35 6.24
C ARG A 93 1.82 12.42 5.15
N GLY A 94 1.85 13.68 5.58
CA GLY A 94 1.79 14.84 4.68
C GLY A 94 0.37 15.38 4.50
N ARG A 95 0.30 16.62 4.01
CA ARG A 95 -0.98 17.33 3.80
C ARG A 95 -1.53 16.95 2.42
N LEU A 96 -2.57 16.14 2.40
CA LEU A 96 -3.29 15.76 1.18
C LEU A 96 -4.63 16.49 1.13
N ASP A 97 -4.93 17.13 0.00
CA ASP A 97 -6.30 17.54 -0.31
C ASP A 97 -7.05 16.28 -0.79
N VAL A 98 -7.87 15.73 0.10
CA VAL A 98 -8.44 14.39 -0.05
C VAL A 98 -9.47 14.38 -1.18
N GLU A 99 -10.30 15.42 -1.26
CA GLU A 99 -11.31 15.61 -2.30
C GLU A 99 -10.66 15.79 -3.67
N ALA A 100 -9.62 16.64 -3.76
CA ALA A 100 -8.89 16.82 -5.00
C ALA A 100 -8.14 15.56 -5.43
N ALA A 101 -7.57 14.81 -4.49
CA ALA A 101 -6.90 13.54 -4.76
C ALA A 101 -7.89 12.48 -5.25
N ALA A 102 -9.05 12.34 -4.59
CA ALA A 102 -10.10 11.41 -5.01
C ALA A 102 -10.57 11.71 -6.45
N ALA A 103 -10.85 12.98 -6.76
CA ALA A 103 -11.25 13.40 -8.10
C ALA A 103 -10.14 13.16 -9.14
N TYR A 104 -8.88 13.36 -8.76
CA TYR A 104 -7.73 13.09 -9.63
C TYR A 104 -7.51 11.59 -9.88
N LEU A 105 -7.78 10.73 -8.90
CA LEU A 105 -7.60 9.28 -8.99
C LEU A 105 -8.70 8.57 -9.79
N GLU A 106 -9.89 9.15 -9.86
CA GLU A 106 -11.08 8.54 -10.49
C GLU A 106 -10.87 8.10 -11.95
N PRO A 107 -10.26 8.88 -12.86
CA PRO A 107 -9.98 8.41 -14.22
C PRO A 107 -9.02 7.21 -14.28
N PHE A 108 -8.13 7.08 -13.30
CA PHE A 108 -7.19 5.96 -13.22
C PHE A 108 -7.85 4.70 -12.65
N ARG A 109 -8.78 4.85 -11.69
CA ARG A 109 -9.61 3.73 -11.20
C ARG A 109 -10.43 3.09 -12.31
N LYS A 110 -10.99 3.89 -13.22
CA LYS A 110 -11.69 3.39 -14.43
C LYS A 110 -10.80 2.54 -15.34
N ARG A 111 -9.47 2.65 -15.21
CA ARG A 111 -8.47 1.86 -15.95
C ARG A 111 -7.92 0.67 -15.14
N GLY A 112 -8.50 0.40 -13.97
CA GLY A 112 -8.17 -0.73 -13.11
C GLY A 112 -7.20 -0.42 -11.98
N LEU A 113 -6.84 0.85 -11.75
CA LEU A 113 -6.05 1.23 -10.58
C LEU A 113 -6.85 0.98 -9.31
N GLU A 114 -6.20 0.45 -8.29
CA GLU A 114 -6.75 0.36 -6.94
C GLU A 114 -5.93 1.24 -5.98
N VAL A 115 -6.53 1.59 -4.84
CA VAL A 115 -5.93 2.44 -3.81
C VAL A 115 -5.97 1.71 -2.47
N ALA A 116 -4.85 1.76 -1.77
CA ALA A 116 -4.73 1.37 -0.37
C ALA A 116 -4.52 2.60 0.51
N LEU A 117 -5.07 2.56 1.72
CA LEU A 117 -4.66 3.44 2.80
C LEU A 117 -3.72 2.70 3.73
N ASP A 118 -2.56 3.29 3.96
CA ASP A 118 -1.46 2.69 4.72
C ASP A 118 -1.33 3.31 6.13
N ASP A 119 -0.73 2.56 7.06
CA ASP A 119 -0.38 3.02 8.42
C ASP A 119 -1.59 3.43 9.31
N LEU A 120 -2.64 2.60 9.35
CA LEU A 120 -3.70 2.77 10.35
C LEU A 120 -3.17 2.75 11.79
N GLY A 121 -3.53 3.78 12.57
CA GLY A 121 -3.36 3.78 14.03
C GLY A 121 -2.44 4.87 14.60
N THR A 122 -1.92 5.78 13.77
CA THR A 122 -0.98 6.83 14.24
C THR A 122 -1.56 8.25 14.28
N GLY A 123 -2.79 8.48 13.80
CA GLY A 123 -3.38 9.83 13.72
C GLY A 123 -4.92 9.92 13.76
N TYR A 124 -5.42 11.11 14.08
CA TYR A 124 -6.85 11.42 14.33
C TYR A 124 -7.72 11.64 13.07
N ASN A 125 -7.16 11.58 11.85
CA ASN A 125 -7.85 11.99 10.60
C ASN A 125 -8.15 10.86 9.62
N GLY A 126 -7.99 9.58 10.00
CA GLY A 126 -8.20 8.44 9.10
C GLY A 126 -9.63 8.36 8.54
N PHE A 127 -10.65 8.48 9.39
CA PHE A 127 -12.04 8.21 9.01
C PHE A 127 -12.62 9.16 7.95
N SER A 128 -12.29 10.45 7.98
CA SER A 128 -12.74 11.40 6.94
C SER A 128 -12.06 11.12 5.60
N ARG A 129 -10.79 10.68 5.61
CA ARG A 129 -10.10 10.26 4.38
C ARG A 129 -10.77 9.04 3.76
N TRP A 130 -11.30 8.14 4.58
CA TRP A 130 -11.90 6.89 4.11
C TRP A 130 -13.20 7.12 3.35
N SER A 131 -14.07 7.99 3.88
CA SER A 131 -15.36 8.26 3.27
C SER A 131 -15.24 8.95 1.90
N VAL A 132 -14.19 9.76 1.74
CA VAL A 132 -13.90 10.50 0.51
C VAL A 132 -13.07 9.67 -0.48
N LEU A 133 -11.94 9.09 -0.06
CA LEU A 133 -11.09 8.30 -0.96
C LEU A 133 -11.69 6.95 -1.31
N ARG A 134 -12.51 6.35 -0.43
CA ARG A 134 -13.13 5.02 -0.63
C ARG A 134 -12.14 3.98 -1.17
N PRO A 135 -11.08 3.64 -0.42
CA PRO A 135 -10.02 2.78 -0.92
C PRO A 135 -10.52 1.34 -1.11
N GLU A 136 -9.92 0.63 -2.06
CA GLU A 136 -10.15 -0.80 -2.26
C GLU A 136 -9.42 -1.67 -1.21
N TRP A 137 -8.38 -1.10 -0.57
CA TRP A 137 -7.59 -1.74 0.47
C TRP A 137 -7.36 -0.84 1.67
N ILE A 138 -7.30 -1.44 2.85
CA ILE A 138 -6.93 -0.79 4.09
C ILE A 138 -5.83 -1.65 4.74
N LYS A 139 -4.70 -1.03 5.08
CA LYS A 139 -3.57 -1.68 5.75
C LYS A 139 -3.47 -1.18 7.19
N ALA A 140 -3.18 -2.10 8.11
CA ALA A 140 -2.92 -1.79 9.50
C ALA A 140 -1.70 -2.55 10.00
N THR A 141 -0.81 -1.87 10.70
CA THR A 141 0.35 -2.51 11.33
C THR A 141 -0.07 -3.24 12.60
N TRP A 142 0.37 -4.50 12.76
CA TRP A 142 0.22 -5.25 14.00
C TRP A 142 0.80 -4.45 15.18
N SER A 143 0.00 -4.31 16.23
CA SER A 143 0.42 -3.78 17.52
C SER A 143 -0.38 -4.45 18.63
N GLU A 144 0.32 -4.96 19.66
CA GLU A 144 -0.32 -5.54 20.84
C GLU A 144 -1.20 -4.52 21.58
N GLU A 145 -0.85 -3.23 21.51
CA GLU A 145 -1.61 -2.14 22.13
C GLU A 145 -2.92 -1.85 21.40
N LEU A 146 -3.04 -2.27 20.13
CA LEU A 146 -4.21 -2.01 19.28
C LEU A 146 -5.09 -3.24 19.06
N LEU A 147 -4.85 -4.36 19.76
CA LEU A 147 -5.59 -5.61 19.58
C LEU A 147 -7.10 -5.44 19.70
N ASP A 148 -7.55 -4.70 20.71
CA ASP A 148 -8.97 -4.44 20.96
C ASP A 148 -9.63 -3.57 19.86
N PHE A 149 -8.83 -2.85 19.06
CA PHE A 149 -9.32 -1.98 17.99
C PHE A 149 -9.47 -2.69 16.64
N PHE A 150 -8.75 -3.81 16.41
CA PHE A 150 -8.82 -4.55 15.14
C PHE A 150 -10.25 -4.96 14.74
N PRO A 151 -11.10 -5.52 15.62
CA PRO A 151 -12.47 -5.86 15.24
C PRO A 151 -13.27 -4.69 14.67
N MET A 152 -13.08 -3.49 15.23
CA MET A 152 -13.71 -2.25 14.76
C MET A 152 -13.14 -1.80 13.42
N LEU A 153 -11.81 -1.86 13.24
CA LEU A 153 -11.15 -1.52 11.97
C LEU A 153 -11.60 -2.44 10.83
N ILE A 154 -11.67 -3.75 11.11
CA ILE A 154 -12.15 -4.77 10.16
C ILE A 154 -13.62 -4.52 9.80
N ALA A 155 -14.47 -4.28 10.81
CA ALA A 155 -15.88 -3.98 10.57
C ALA A 155 -16.06 -2.72 9.70
N MET A 156 -15.24 -1.70 9.92
CA MET A 156 -15.27 -0.48 9.11
C MET A 156 -14.80 -0.73 7.68
N ALA A 157 -13.70 -1.48 7.48
CA ALA A 157 -13.23 -1.86 6.16
C ALA A 157 -14.32 -2.60 5.38
N ARG A 158 -14.99 -3.57 6.01
CA ARG A 158 -16.14 -4.30 5.43
C ARG A 158 -17.28 -3.37 5.05
N ARG A 159 -17.63 -2.38 5.90
CA ARG A 159 -18.69 -1.39 5.60
C ARG A 159 -18.34 -0.51 4.40
N LEU A 160 -17.07 -0.23 4.18
CA LEU A 160 -16.58 0.53 3.02
C LEU A 160 -16.41 -0.34 1.77
N GLY A 161 -16.59 -1.67 1.87
CA GLY A 161 -16.30 -2.61 0.79
C GLY A 161 -14.81 -2.79 0.52
N ALA A 162 -13.94 -2.39 1.46
CA ALA A 162 -12.49 -2.50 1.35
C ALA A 162 -11.98 -3.85 1.88
N ARG A 163 -10.91 -4.35 1.26
CA ARG A 163 -10.15 -5.50 1.77
C ARG A 163 -9.17 -5.04 2.87
N PHE A 164 -9.00 -5.85 3.90
CA PHE A 164 -8.18 -5.50 5.06
C PHE A 164 -6.90 -6.34 5.12
N ILE A 165 -5.75 -5.68 5.19
CA ILE A 165 -4.42 -6.30 5.31
C ILE A 165 -3.84 -5.94 6.67
N VAL A 166 -3.31 -6.95 7.37
CA VAL A 166 -2.49 -6.70 8.57
C VAL A 166 -1.02 -6.91 8.27
N GLU A 167 -0.22 -5.89 8.57
CA GLU A 167 1.21 -5.84 8.35
C GLU A 167 2.00 -6.21 9.60
N ARG A 168 3.30 -6.49 9.42
CA ARG A 168 4.23 -6.93 10.48
C ARG A 168 3.74 -8.18 11.23
N VAL A 169 3.13 -9.11 10.50
CA VAL A 169 2.87 -10.45 11.00
C VAL A 169 4.17 -11.26 10.95
N GLU A 170 4.72 -11.55 12.12
CA GLU A 170 6.02 -12.19 12.30
C GLU A 170 5.92 -13.56 12.97
N MET A 171 4.84 -13.83 13.70
CA MET A 171 4.66 -15.03 14.51
C MET A 171 3.38 -15.80 14.14
N PRO A 172 3.38 -17.15 14.12
CA PRO A 172 2.18 -17.95 13.83
C PRO A 172 0.98 -17.66 14.73
N GLU A 173 1.23 -17.27 15.98
CA GLU A 173 0.20 -16.92 16.96
C GLU A 173 -0.57 -15.66 16.53
N GLN A 174 0.13 -14.69 15.91
CA GLN A 174 -0.50 -13.49 15.35
C GLN A 174 -1.40 -13.84 14.16
N GLU A 175 -0.93 -14.68 13.23
CA GLU A 175 -1.76 -15.18 12.12
C GLU A 175 -3.02 -15.89 12.64
N SER A 176 -2.86 -16.77 13.63
CA SER A 176 -3.96 -17.53 14.21
C SER A 176 -5.04 -16.61 14.76
N TRP A 177 -4.65 -15.59 15.54
CA TRP A 177 -5.57 -14.58 16.05
C TRP A 177 -6.25 -13.76 14.95
N LEU A 178 -5.52 -13.38 13.90
CA LEU A 178 -6.07 -12.65 12.75
C LEU A 178 -7.11 -13.48 11.99
N VAL A 179 -6.86 -14.77 11.80
CA VAL A 179 -7.79 -15.72 11.18
C VAL A 179 -9.06 -15.85 12.02
N GLU A 180 -8.95 -15.93 13.35
CA GLU A 180 -10.10 -15.95 14.26
C GLU A 180 -10.96 -14.68 14.16
N LEU A 181 -10.34 -13.52 13.92
CA LEU A 181 -11.06 -12.25 13.67
C LEU A 181 -11.64 -12.13 12.24
N GLY A 182 -11.35 -13.10 11.37
CA GLY A 182 -11.79 -13.09 9.98
C GLY A 182 -11.07 -12.06 9.12
N VAL A 183 -9.80 -11.78 9.42
CA VAL A 183 -8.88 -11.06 8.52
C VAL A 183 -8.50 -11.99 7.36
N GLU A 184 -8.52 -11.46 6.14
CA GLU A 184 -8.28 -12.25 4.94
C GLU A 184 -6.84 -12.16 4.41
N TYR A 185 -6.12 -11.07 4.73
CA TYR A 185 -4.81 -10.79 4.15
C TYR A 185 -3.78 -10.40 5.21
N GLY A 186 -2.56 -10.86 5.03
CA GLY A 186 -1.43 -10.57 5.91
C GLY A 186 -0.14 -10.27 5.14
N GLN A 187 0.73 -9.49 5.77
CA GLN A 187 2.07 -9.18 5.30
C GLN A 187 3.04 -9.15 6.48
N GLY A 188 4.23 -9.70 6.30
CA GLY A 188 5.26 -9.70 7.35
C GLY A 188 6.27 -10.82 7.19
N PHE A 189 7.23 -10.88 8.12
CA PHE A 189 8.34 -11.83 8.04
C PHE A 189 7.93 -13.29 8.20
N LEU A 190 6.74 -13.55 8.76
CA LEU A 190 6.17 -14.89 8.78
C LEU A 190 5.96 -15.45 7.36
N TYR A 191 5.61 -14.59 6.40
CA TYR A 191 5.27 -14.98 5.02
C TYR A 191 6.45 -14.77 4.06
N GLY A 192 7.27 -13.77 4.32
CA GLY A 192 8.46 -13.51 3.53
C GLY A 192 9.09 -12.16 3.85
N ARG A 193 10.42 -12.15 3.90
CA ARG A 193 11.19 -10.91 3.99
C ARG A 193 11.25 -10.24 2.61
N PRO A 194 11.41 -8.90 2.54
CA PRO A 194 11.61 -8.21 1.28
C PRO A 194 12.85 -8.77 0.55
N ILE A 195 12.70 -9.19 -0.71
CA ILE A 195 13.78 -9.71 -1.55
C ILE A 195 14.07 -8.77 -2.73
N PRO A 196 15.32 -8.70 -3.23
CA PRO A 196 15.64 -7.84 -4.38
C PRO A 196 14.74 -8.13 -5.58
N LEU A 197 14.32 -7.09 -6.31
CA LEU A 197 13.41 -7.22 -7.45
C LEU A 197 13.89 -8.26 -8.50
N GLY A 198 15.19 -8.30 -8.78
CA GLY A 198 15.78 -9.27 -9.73
C GLY A 198 15.90 -10.71 -9.22
N ALA A 199 15.48 -11.00 -7.99
CA ALA A 199 15.52 -12.34 -7.39
C ALA A 199 14.15 -13.05 -7.41
N VAL A 200 13.10 -12.38 -7.89
CA VAL A 200 11.75 -12.97 -8.00
C VAL A 200 11.63 -13.58 -9.39
N SER A 201 11.65 -14.91 -9.46
CA SER A 201 11.42 -15.68 -10.69
C SER A 201 9.94 -15.83 -11.00
#